data_AF-A0A6P3VCY9-F1
#
_entry.id   AF-A0A6P3VCY9-F1
#
_cell.length_a   1.000
_cell.length_b   1.000
_cell.length_c   1.000
_cell.angle_alpha   90.00
_cell.angle_beta   90.00
_cell.angle_gamma   90.00
#
_symmetry.space_group_name_H-M   'P 1'
#
loop_
_entity.id
_entity.type
_entity.pdbx_description
1 polymer ?
#
loop_
_entity_poly.entity_id
_entity_poly.type
_entity_poly.pdbx_seq_one_letter_code
_entity_poly.pdbx_strand_id
1 'polypeptide(L)'
;MADSLPSEFDVIVIGTGLPESIFAAACSRSGQRVLHVDSRSYYGGNWASFSFSGLLSWINEYQENNDIIIESSMLQEQILENEESIALSRKNKTIQNVEVFCYASFVEYRPLASTSNESIGEAYPAPHCFRNLIDPHPTTSTTSYEKIPFCEFLKTQKLTPSLQYFVLHSIAMTSETNSSTIDGLKATKNFLHCLGRYGNTPFLFPLYGQGELPQCFCRMCAVFGGIYCLRHSIQCLVVDKESGKCNAVIDHFGQRINSKHFLVEDSYFSESTCSHVQYRQISRAVLITDRSVLKTNSDQQISILTVPGEEPQTFAVRVIELCSSTMTCMKGTYLVHLTCTSCQTAREDLEPVVQKLFIPYTEMEIENEDVEKPRILWALYFNMRDSSGVSRNCYINLPPNVYVCSGPDCGLGNDNAVKQAEALFQQIFPNEDFCPPPPNPEDVVIDEDSSHPEALESSVLPKPNTETLKETTSLTKPEESSE
;
A
#
# COMPACT_ATOMS: atom_id res chain seq x y z
N MET A 1 6.27 -20.74 23.87
CA MET A 1 5.02 -21.48 24.12
C MET A 1 4.11 -21.18 22.96
N ALA A 2 3.30 -22.13 22.49
CA ALA A 2 2.31 -21.85 21.46
C ALA A 2 1.05 -21.40 22.20
N ASP A 3 0.87 -20.08 22.31
CA ASP A 3 -0.29 -19.51 22.99
C ASP A 3 -1.53 -19.81 22.12
N SER A 4 -2.53 -20.47 22.73
CA SER A 4 -3.76 -20.85 22.02
C SER A 4 -4.53 -19.61 21.60
N LEU A 5 -4.89 -19.54 20.31
CA LEU A 5 -5.64 -18.42 19.75
C LEU A 5 -6.99 -18.26 20.50
N PRO A 6 -7.33 -17.08 21.05
CA PRO A 6 -8.61 -16.86 21.71
C PRO A 6 -9.81 -17.15 20.78
N SER A 7 -10.92 -17.60 21.35
CA SER A 7 -12.15 -17.94 20.61
C SER A 7 -13.14 -16.78 20.49
N GLU A 8 -12.80 -15.58 20.96
CA GLU A 8 -13.69 -14.42 20.94
C GLU A 8 -12.91 -13.10 20.80
N PHE A 9 -13.35 -12.27 19.85
CA PHE A 9 -12.85 -10.92 19.59
C PHE A 9 -14.03 -9.95 19.43
N ASP A 10 -13.74 -8.64 19.39
CA ASP A 10 -14.76 -7.64 19.07
C ASP A 10 -14.78 -7.34 17.56
N VAL A 11 -13.62 -7.43 16.91
CA VAL A 11 -13.43 -7.24 15.47
C VAL A 11 -12.50 -8.33 14.91
N ILE A 12 -12.89 -8.95 13.79
CA ILE A 12 -12.02 -9.82 12.99
C ILE A 12 -11.76 -9.14 11.65
N VAL A 13 -10.50 -9.10 11.21
CA VAL A 13 -10.05 -8.49 9.95
C VAL A 13 -9.34 -9.56 9.12
N ILE A 14 -9.78 -9.77 7.88
CA ILE A 14 -9.28 -10.79 6.96
C ILE A 14 -8.62 -10.10 5.76
N GLY A 15 -7.30 -10.27 5.64
CA GLY A 15 -6.44 -9.62 4.66
C GLY A 15 -5.70 -8.42 5.26
N THR A 16 -4.39 -8.32 5.03
CA THR A 16 -3.48 -7.32 5.65
C THR A 16 -3.06 -6.19 4.71
N GLY A 17 -3.94 -5.78 3.79
CA GLY A 17 -3.69 -4.64 2.90
C GLY A 17 -3.72 -3.29 3.61
N LEU A 18 -3.59 -2.21 2.84
CA LEU A 18 -3.55 -0.86 3.41
C LEU A 18 -4.88 -0.42 4.06
N PRO A 19 -6.06 -0.58 3.44
CA PRO A 19 -7.34 -0.26 4.09
C PRO A 19 -7.57 -1.04 5.39
N GLU A 20 -7.29 -2.34 5.36
CA GLU A 20 -7.55 -3.28 6.45
C GLU A 20 -6.63 -3.02 7.65
N SER A 21 -5.35 -2.75 7.39
CA SER A 21 -4.38 -2.39 8.43
C SER A 21 -4.69 -1.04 9.08
N ILE A 22 -5.06 0.00 8.31
CA ILE A 22 -5.51 1.29 8.85
C ILE A 22 -6.73 1.09 9.76
N PHE A 23 -7.74 0.34 9.30
CA PHE A 23 -8.94 0.06 10.07
C PHE A 23 -8.64 -0.75 11.34
N ALA A 24 -7.83 -1.81 11.25
CA ALA A 24 -7.42 -2.63 12.39
C ALA A 24 -6.65 -1.80 13.44
N ALA A 25 -5.78 -0.87 12.99
CA ALA A 25 -5.09 0.07 13.85
C ALA A 25 -6.07 1.02 14.56
N ALA A 26 -7.06 1.56 13.85
CA ALA A 26 -8.10 2.42 14.45
C ALA A 26 -8.91 1.68 15.52
N CYS A 27 -9.42 0.47 15.22
CA CYS A 27 -10.19 -0.34 16.16
C CYS A 27 -9.39 -0.73 17.41
N SER A 28 -8.15 -1.18 17.24
CA SER A 28 -7.32 -1.52 18.40
C SER A 28 -6.94 -0.28 19.21
N ARG A 29 -6.72 0.87 18.56
CA ARG A 29 -6.45 2.15 19.22
C ARG A 29 -7.66 2.68 20.01
N SER A 30 -8.90 2.37 19.62
CA SER A 30 -10.13 2.60 20.40
C SER A 30 -10.47 1.47 21.38
N GLY A 31 -9.49 0.60 21.70
CA GLY A 31 -9.61 -0.41 22.77
C GLY A 31 -10.37 -1.68 22.38
N GLN A 32 -10.68 -1.90 21.11
CA GLN A 32 -11.34 -3.13 20.65
C GLN A 32 -10.35 -4.31 20.62
N ARG A 33 -10.79 -5.51 20.99
CA ARG A 33 -10.00 -6.74 20.76
C ARG A 33 -10.06 -7.08 19.27
N VAL A 34 -8.96 -6.86 18.56
CA VAL A 34 -8.83 -7.14 17.12
C VAL A 34 -8.07 -8.45 16.89
N LEU A 35 -8.61 -9.33 16.05
CA LEU A 35 -7.87 -10.41 15.39
C LEU A 35 -7.68 -10.03 13.93
N HIS A 36 -6.43 -10.01 13.46
CA HIS A 36 -6.07 -9.66 12.09
C HIS A 36 -5.32 -10.83 11.45
N VAL A 37 -5.93 -11.45 10.44
CA VAL A 37 -5.42 -12.67 9.79
C VAL A 37 -5.11 -12.44 8.32
N ASP A 38 -4.11 -13.16 7.81
CA ASP A 38 -3.84 -13.26 6.38
C ASP A 38 -3.52 -14.72 6.01
N SER A 39 -4.06 -15.18 4.88
CA SER A 39 -3.72 -16.49 4.30
C SER A 39 -2.28 -16.55 3.80
N ARG A 40 -1.68 -15.41 3.45
CA ARG A 40 -0.32 -15.32 2.90
C ARG A 40 0.75 -15.40 4.00
N SER A 41 1.98 -15.69 3.59
CA SER A 41 3.15 -15.77 4.48
C SER A 41 3.80 -14.41 4.79
N TYR A 42 3.26 -13.33 4.24
CA TYR A 42 3.75 -11.95 4.28
C TYR A 42 2.57 -10.97 4.40
N TYR A 43 2.86 -9.74 4.85
CA TYR A 43 1.87 -8.67 4.99
C TYR A 43 1.57 -7.96 3.66
N GLY A 44 0.42 -7.28 3.57
CA GLY A 44 0.11 -6.31 2.53
C GLY A 44 -0.85 -6.81 1.44
N GLY A 45 -1.05 -8.12 1.29
CA GLY A 45 -1.87 -8.66 0.20
C GLY A 45 -1.38 -8.16 -1.18
N ASN A 46 -2.23 -7.43 -1.91
CA ASN A 46 -1.86 -6.80 -3.19
C ASN A 46 -1.09 -5.47 -3.06
N TRP A 47 -0.92 -4.95 -1.84
CA TRP A 47 -0.08 -3.79 -1.52
C TRP A 47 1.37 -4.17 -1.17
N ALA A 48 1.68 -5.47 -1.10
CA ALA A 48 2.98 -5.99 -0.65
C ALA A 48 4.15 -5.59 -1.57
N SER A 49 5.33 -5.42 -0.97
CA SER A 49 6.62 -5.39 -1.67
C SER A 49 7.33 -6.73 -1.50
N PHE A 50 8.22 -7.06 -2.43
CA PHE A 50 8.95 -8.34 -2.44
C PHE A 50 10.44 -8.13 -2.68
N SER A 51 11.27 -9.00 -2.11
CA SER A 51 12.62 -9.23 -2.65
C SER A 51 12.52 -9.85 -4.05
N PHE A 52 13.58 -9.78 -4.85
CA PHE A 52 13.54 -10.34 -6.21
C PHE A 52 13.20 -11.85 -6.22
N SER A 53 13.75 -12.64 -5.29
CA SER A 53 13.39 -14.06 -5.15
C SER A 53 11.95 -14.28 -4.69
N GLY A 54 11.43 -13.42 -3.80
CA GLY A 54 10.02 -13.45 -3.39
C GLY A 54 9.07 -13.11 -4.54
N LEU A 55 9.45 -12.15 -5.40
CA LEU A 55 8.69 -11.79 -6.59
C LEU A 55 8.64 -12.95 -7.60
N LEU A 56 9.73 -13.69 -7.78
CA LEU A 56 9.74 -14.90 -8.61
C LEU A 56 8.83 -16.00 -8.03
N SER A 57 8.81 -16.19 -6.71
CA SER A 57 7.87 -17.14 -6.07
C SER A 57 6.42 -16.71 -6.26
N TRP A 58 6.12 -15.41 -6.15
CA TRP A 58 4.80 -14.83 -6.40
C TRP A 58 4.39 -14.96 -7.88
N ILE A 59 5.30 -14.76 -8.84
CA ILE A 59 5.05 -15.01 -10.27
C ILE A 59 4.61 -16.45 -10.50
N ASN A 60 5.36 -17.42 -9.94
CA ASN A 60 5.08 -18.85 -10.12
C ASN A 60 3.69 -19.24 -9.57
N GLU A 61 3.27 -18.67 -8.44
CA GLU A 61 1.94 -18.89 -7.85
C GLU A 61 0.81 -18.63 -8.85
N TYR A 62 0.92 -17.54 -9.63
CA TYR A 62 -0.08 -17.14 -10.62
C TYR A 62 0.12 -17.74 -12.02
N GLN A 63 1.30 -18.29 -12.34
CA GLN A 63 1.55 -18.98 -13.61
C GLN A 63 1.24 -20.49 -13.56
N GLU A 64 1.58 -21.18 -12.46
CA GLU A 64 1.45 -22.65 -12.38
C GLU A 64 0.04 -23.15 -12.02
N ASN A 65 -0.80 -22.26 -11.48
CA ASN A 65 -2.27 -22.37 -11.42
C ASN A 65 -2.85 -23.73 -10.95
N ASN A 66 -2.17 -24.45 -10.06
CA ASN A 66 -2.56 -25.78 -9.58
C ASN A 66 -3.88 -25.74 -8.78
N ASP A 67 -4.96 -26.28 -9.34
CA ASP A 67 -6.24 -26.48 -8.66
C ASP A 67 -6.20 -27.73 -7.77
N ILE A 68 -5.67 -27.59 -6.55
CA ILE A 68 -5.80 -28.63 -5.52
C ILE A 68 -7.15 -28.44 -4.82
N ILE A 69 -8.14 -29.23 -5.23
CA ILE A 69 -9.43 -29.34 -4.54
C ILE A 69 -9.21 -30.11 -3.23
N ILE A 70 -8.98 -29.38 -2.14
CA ILE A 70 -9.02 -29.94 -0.78
C ILE A 70 -10.45 -29.82 -0.26
N GLU A 71 -11.24 -30.89 -0.33
CA GLU A 71 -12.51 -30.96 0.39
C GLU A 71 -12.23 -30.87 1.91
N SER A 72 -12.71 -29.81 2.56
CA SER A 72 -12.60 -29.68 4.02
C SER A 72 -13.79 -30.35 4.66
N SER A 73 -13.65 -31.63 5.01
CA SER A 73 -14.68 -32.40 5.71
C SER A 73 -15.00 -31.87 7.11
N MET A 74 -14.13 -31.05 7.69
CA MET A 74 -14.29 -30.51 9.05
C MET A 74 -15.28 -29.34 9.16
N LEU A 75 -15.69 -28.73 8.04
CA LEU A 75 -16.55 -27.54 8.07
C LEU A 75 -17.95 -27.81 8.64
N GLN A 76 -18.49 -29.00 8.39
CA GLN A 76 -19.89 -29.34 8.69
C GLN A 76 -20.14 -29.70 10.16
N GLU A 77 -19.10 -30.00 10.94
CA GLU A 77 -19.24 -30.37 12.37
C GLU A 77 -19.32 -29.14 13.30
N GLN A 78 -18.97 -27.94 12.81
CA GLN A 78 -18.88 -26.70 13.61
C GLN A 78 -20.06 -25.72 13.39
N ILE A 79 -20.99 -26.05 12.48
CA ILE A 79 -22.18 -25.25 12.14
C ILE A 79 -23.39 -25.79 12.90
N LEU A 80 -24.11 -24.92 13.62
CA LEU A 80 -25.30 -25.30 14.38
C LEU A 80 -26.56 -25.35 13.47
N GLU A 81 -27.63 -26.02 13.92
CA GLU A 81 -28.86 -26.19 13.12
C GLU A 81 -29.50 -24.85 12.69
N ASN A 82 -29.45 -23.83 13.54
CA ASN A 82 -29.94 -22.47 13.26
C ASN A 82 -28.94 -21.61 12.45
N GLU A 83 -27.80 -22.16 12.03
CA GLU A 83 -26.74 -21.41 11.35
C GLU A 83 -26.52 -21.89 9.91
N GLU A 84 -25.98 -21.00 9.08
CA GLU A 84 -25.48 -21.29 7.73
C GLU A 84 -24.06 -20.75 7.54
N SER A 85 -23.35 -21.28 6.54
CA SER A 85 -21.96 -20.91 6.26
C SER A 85 -21.83 -20.20 4.91
N ILE A 86 -21.21 -19.01 4.90
CA ILE A 86 -20.77 -18.35 3.66
C ILE A 86 -19.29 -18.69 3.46
N ALA A 87 -19.00 -19.53 2.46
CA ALA A 87 -17.65 -19.95 2.14
C ALA A 87 -16.80 -18.77 1.60
N LEU A 88 -15.59 -18.62 2.14
CA LEU A 88 -14.60 -17.68 1.63
C LEU A 88 -13.73 -18.34 0.56
N SER A 89 -13.12 -17.51 -0.28
CA SER A 89 -12.19 -17.99 -1.31
C SER A 89 -10.92 -18.55 -0.69
N ARG A 90 -10.46 -19.68 -1.22
CA ARG A 90 -9.16 -20.29 -0.90
C ARG A 90 -8.08 -20.00 -1.93
N LYS A 91 -8.42 -19.32 -3.04
CA LYS A 91 -7.54 -19.04 -4.16
C LYS A 91 -7.71 -17.59 -4.56
N ASN A 92 -6.65 -16.80 -4.43
CA ASN A 92 -6.68 -15.41 -4.86
C ASN A 92 -6.66 -15.37 -6.40
N LYS A 93 -7.68 -14.72 -7.01
CA LYS A 93 -7.83 -14.57 -8.46
C LYS A 93 -7.79 -13.10 -8.89
N THR A 94 -7.00 -12.28 -8.21
CA THR A 94 -6.90 -10.83 -8.47
C THR A 94 -5.79 -10.45 -9.45
N ILE A 95 -4.87 -11.37 -9.74
CA ILE A 95 -3.75 -11.15 -10.66
C ILE A 95 -3.99 -12.00 -11.90
N GLN A 96 -3.78 -11.39 -13.08
CA GLN A 96 -4.01 -12.01 -14.39
C GLN A 96 -2.93 -11.57 -15.39
N ASN A 97 -2.79 -12.31 -16.49
CA ASN A 97 -1.94 -11.95 -17.63
C ASN A 97 -0.48 -11.67 -17.23
N VAL A 98 0.11 -12.57 -16.43
CA VAL A 98 1.48 -12.45 -15.92
C VAL A 98 2.49 -12.82 -17.00
N GLU A 99 3.12 -11.81 -17.60
CA GLU A 99 4.17 -11.96 -18.60
C GLU A 99 5.52 -11.47 -18.05
N VAL A 100 6.59 -12.25 -18.25
CA VAL A 100 7.92 -11.97 -17.70
C VAL A 100 8.98 -12.10 -18.80
N PHE A 101 9.87 -11.12 -18.87
CA PHE A 101 10.95 -11.05 -19.84
C PHE A 101 12.28 -10.79 -19.13
N CYS A 102 13.28 -11.61 -19.41
CA CYS A 102 14.66 -11.38 -18.98
C CYS A 102 15.49 -11.10 -20.23
N TYR A 103 16.12 -9.93 -20.28
CA TYR A 103 16.92 -9.48 -21.43
C TYR A 103 18.42 -9.48 -21.11
N ALA A 104 18.80 -9.30 -19.84
CA ALA A 104 20.19 -9.41 -19.41
C ALA A 104 20.75 -10.82 -19.67
N SER A 105 21.99 -10.88 -20.19
CA SER A 105 22.66 -12.16 -20.43
C SER A 105 23.21 -12.79 -19.15
N PHE A 106 23.28 -14.11 -19.13
CA PHE A 106 23.97 -14.86 -18.08
C PHE A 106 25.47 -14.93 -18.40
N VAL A 107 26.31 -14.10 -17.75
CA VAL A 107 27.68 -14.40 -17.22
C VAL A 107 28.54 -13.13 -17.00
N GLU A 108 29.23 -13.13 -15.84
CA GLU A 108 30.40 -12.37 -15.35
C GLU A 108 30.77 -10.92 -15.78
N TYR A 109 31.09 -10.13 -14.74
CA TYR A 109 31.40 -8.69 -14.74
C TYR A 109 32.77 -8.31 -15.36
N ARG A 110 32.80 -7.27 -16.20
CA ARG A 110 33.96 -6.36 -16.36
C ARG A 110 33.52 -4.91 -16.55
N PRO A 111 34.22 -3.91 -15.97
CA PRO A 111 33.91 -2.50 -16.13
C PRO A 111 34.58 -1.90 -17.38
N LEU A 112 33.94 -0.91 -18.00
CA LEU A 112 34.50 -0.10 -19.10
C LEU A 112 34.32 1.41 -18.85
N ALA A 113 35.12 2.20 -19.56
CA ALA A 113 35.31 3.65 -19.39
C ALA A 113 34.53 4.47 -20.45
N SER A 114 34.66 5.80 -20.37
CA SER A 114 33.81 6.82 -21.02
C SER A 114 34.41 7.48 -22.30
N THR A 115 33.61 7.84 -23.34
CA THR A 115 33.28 9.23 -23.84
C THR A 115 33.03 9.36 -25.37
N SER A 116 32.11 10.19 -25.90
CA SER A 116 30.93 10.92 -25.36
C SER A 116 30.13 11.75 -26.41
N ASN A 117 28.80 11.80 -26.26
CA ASN A 117 27.79 12.80 -26.76
C ASN A 117 27.63 13.09 -28.28
N GLU A 118 26.42 12.85 -28.80
CA GLU A 118 25.54 13.84 -29.48
C GLU A 118 24.06 13.35 -29.39
N SER A 119 23.04 14.12 -29.84
CA SER A 119 21.66 14.10 -29.26
C SER A 119 20.47 14.12 -30.25
N ILE A 120 19.28 13.64 -29.83
CA ILE A 120 17.93 14.30 -29.98
C ILE A 120 16.81 13.50 -29.26
N GLY A 121 16.08 14.13 -28.33
CA GLY A 121 14.80 13.59 -27.80
C GLY A 121 14.42 14.02 -26.38
N GLU A 122 14.31 15.33 -26.11
CA GLU A 122 14.31 15.85 -24.73
C GLU A 122 13.03 15.58 -23.90
N ALA A 123 13.19 14.90 -22.77
CA ALA A 123 12.23 14.92 -21.67
C ALA A 123 12.46 16.16 -20.78
N TYR A 124 11.59 17.16 -20.85
CA TYR A 124 11.73 18.39 -20.05
C TYR A 124 11.22 18.23 -18.61
N PRO A 125 11.94 18.72 -17.59
CA PRO A 125 11.38 18.87 -16.25
C PRO A 125 10.26 19.92 -16.29
N ALA A 126 9.10 19.59 -15.71
CA ALA A 126 7.98 20.52 -15.64
C ALA A 126 8.31 21.74 -14.76
N PRO A 127 7.83 22.97 -15.09
CA PRO A 127 8.19 24.17 -14.33
C PRO A 127 7.77 24.12 -12.85
N HIS A 128 8.75 24.14 -11.95
CA HIS A 128 8.54 23.99 -10.49
C HIS A 128 7.99 25.24 -9.75
N CYS A 129 7.53 26.29 -10.47
CA CYS A 129 7.08 27.55 -9.85
C CYS A 129 5.79 28.13 -10.48
N PHE A 130 4.65 27.50 -10.24
CA PHE A 130 3.32 28.06 -10.52
C PHE A 130 2.66 28.66 -9.26
N ARG A 131 3.33 29.62 -8.60
CA ARG A 131 2.84 30.18 -7.32
C ARG A 131 1.66 31.17 -7.44
N ASN A 132 1.32 31.62 -8.65
CA ASN A 132 0.37 32.73 -8.89
C ASN A 132 -0.87 32.37 -9.75
N LEU A 133 -1.21 31.09 -9.97
CA LEU A 133 -2.33 30.73 -10.85
C LEU A 133 -3.72 30.67 -10.18
N ILE A 134 -3.80 30.54 -8.86
CA ILE A 134 -5.08 30.50 -8.13
C ILE A 134 -4.94 31.22 -6.77
N ASP A 135 -5.08 32.54 -6.77
CA ASP A 135 -5.51 33.27 -5.58
C ASP A 135 -7.05 33.21 -5.55
N PRO A 136 -7.69 32.58 -4.56
CA PRO A 136 -9.15 32.43 -4.51
C PRO A 136 -9.81 33.73 -4.03
N HIS A 137 -9.64 34.80 -4.80
CA HIS A 137 -10.58 35.92 -4.74
C HIS A 137 -11.97 35.39 -5.16
N PRO A 138 -13.02 35.58 -4.35
CA PRO A 138 -14.37 35.09 -4.66
C PRO A 138 -15.07 35.99 -5.68
N THR A 139 -14.48 36.12 -6.87
CA THR A 139 -15.05 36.84 -8.01
C THR A 139 -15.78 35.88 -8.93
N THR A 140 -17.08 35.71 -8.68
CA THR A 140 -18.14 35.43 -9.67
C THR A 140 -17.87 34.37 -10.76
N SER A 141 -18.62 33.25 -10.70
CA SER A 141 -19.03 32.32 -11.80
C SER A 141 -18.59 30.85 -11.76
N THR A 142 -17.93 30.34 -10.71
CA THR A 142 -17.58 28.90 -10.62
C THR A 142 -18.80 27.96 -10.64
N THR A 143 -19.95 28.42 -10.13
CA THR A 143 -21.22 27.67 -10.03
C THR A 143 -21.78 27.21 -11.39
N SER A 144 -21.40 27.88 -12.48
CA SER A 144 -21.88 27.56 -13.84
C SER A 144 -21.22 26.31 -14.44
N TYR A 145 -20.07 25.90 -13.91
CA TYR A 145 -19.17 24.92 -14.56
C TYR A 145 -18.91 23.67 -13.71
N GLU A 146 -19.57 23.53 -12.55
CA GLU A 146 -19.35 22.44 -11.60
C GLU A 146 -19.46 21.02 -12.21
N LYS A 147 -20.27 20.87 -13.25
CA LYS A 147 -20.60 19.58 -13.88
C LYS A 147 -19.94 19.32 -15.24
N ILE A 148 -19.16 20.25 -15.79
CA ILE A 148 -18.41 19.97 -17.04
C ILE A 148 -17.07 19.28 -16.71
N PRO A 149 -16.51 18.49 -17.64
CA PRO A 149 -15.18 17.91 -17.50
C PRO A 149 -14.11 18.99 -17.26
N PHE A 150 -13.11 18.69 -16.44
CA PHE A 150 -12.06 19.66 -16.13
C PHE A 150 -11.27 20.11 -17.37
N CYS A 151 -11.07 19.24 -18.35
CA CYS A 151 -10.43 19.58 -19.63
C CYS A 151 -11.22 20.63 -20.43
N GLU A 152 -12.55 20.56 -20.45
CA GLU A 152 -13.41 21.57 -21.07
C GLU A 152 -13.40 22.88 -20.27
N PHE A 153 -13.39 22.80 -18.94
CA PHE A 153 -13.22 23.99 -18.11
C PHE A 153 -11.89 24.70 -18.41
N LEU A 154 -10.77 23.99 -18.52
CA LEU A 154 -9.47 24.58 -18.86
C LEU A 154 -9.48 25.31 -20.22
N LYS A 155 -10.24 24.83 -21.21
CA LYS A 155 -10.43 25.51 -22.50
C LYS A 155 -11.20 26.84 -22.40
N THR A 156 -12.05 27.01 -21.37
CA THR A 156 -12.73 28.30 -21.10
C THR A 156 -11.82 29.34 -20.43
N GLN A 157 -10.68 28.91 -19.89
CA GLN A 157 -9.75 29.79 -19.18
C GLN A 157 -8.74 30.45 -20.13
N LYS A 158 -8.07 31.51 -19.66
CA LYS A 158 -7.02 32.23 -20.39
C LYS A 158 -5.69 31.47 -20.41
N LEU A 159 -5.71 30.22 -20.87
CA LEU A 159 -4.56 29.31 -20.94
C LEU A 159 -4.33 28.87 -22.39
N THR A 160 -3.06 28.78 -22.81
CA THR A 160 -2.71 28.17 -24.11
C THR A 160 -2.91 26.65 -24.07
N PRO A 161 -3.10 25.96 -25.21
CA PRO A 161 -3.27 24.50 -25.22
C PRO A 161 -2.15 23.74 -24.50
N SER A 162 -0.90 24.20 -24.62
CA SER A 162 0.24 23.63 -23.89
C SER A 162 0.13 23.81 -22.37
N LEU A 163 -0.32 24.98 -21.88
CA LEU A 163 -0.55 25.19 -20.45
C LEU A 163 -1.75 24.37 -19.93
N GLN A 164 -2.82 24.22 -20.73
CA GLN A 164 -3.95 23.36 -20.39
C GLN A 164 -3.48 21.90 -20.20
N TYR A 165 -2.66 21.40 -21.13
CA TYR A 165 -2.04 20.07 -21.08
C TYR A 165 -1.17 19.87 -19.82
N PHE A 166 -0.26 20.81 -19.51
CA PHE A 166 0.56 20.72 -18.29
C PHE A 166 -0.26 20.75 -17.00
N VAL A 167 -1.28 21.62 -16.91
CA VAL A 167 -2.16 21.69 -15.74
C VAL A 167 -2.94 20.38 -15.57
N LEU A 168 -3.43 19.79 -16.66
CA LEU A 168 -4.21 18.55 -16.63
C LEU A 168 -3.36 17.32 -16.26
N HIS A 169 -2.22 17.12 -16.92
CA HIS A 169 -1.44 15.88 -16.80
C HIS A 169 -0.28 15.93 -15.82
N SER A 170 0.29 17.10 -15.54
CA SER A 170 1.48 17.23 -14.67
C SER A 170 1.17 17.81 -13.29
N ILE A 171 0.05 18.52 -13.13
CA ILE A 171 -0.34 19.18 -11.87
C ILE A 171 -1.58 18.51 -11.26
N ALA A 172 -2.70 18.46 -11.99
CA ALA A 172 -3.91 17.80 -11.52
C ALA A 172 -3.78 16.27 -11.57
N MET A 173 -3.14 15.74 -12.63
CA MET A 173 -2.98 14.29 -12.88
C MET A 173 -4.33 13.53 -12.87
N THR A 174 -5.38 14.18 -13.35
CA THR A 174 -6.76 13.67 -13.38
C THR A 174 -7.10 13.07 -14.75
N SER A 175 -8.14 12.23 -14.82
CA SER A 175 -8.69 11.72 -16.07
C SER A 175 -9.30 12.85 -16.91
N GLU A 176 -9.02 12.90 -18.21
CA GLU A 176 -9.63 13.91 -19.09
C GLU A 176 -11.15 13.76 -19.18
N THR A 177 -11.64 12.52 -19.24
CA THR A 177 -13.05 12.20 -19.52
C THR A 177 -13.90 12.07 -18.26
N ASN A 178 -13.31 11.61 -17.15
CA ASN A 178 -14.06 11.16 -15.98
C ASN A 178 -13.99 12.14 -14.79
N SER A 179 -13.15 13.18 -14.84
CA SER A 179 -12.97 14.12 -13.71
C SER A 179 -13.74 15.42 -13.92
N SER A 180 -14.57 15.78 -12.93
CA SER A 180 -15.31 17.04 -12.95
C SER A 180 -14.37 18.23 -12.75
N THR A 181 -14.85 19.43 -13.11
CA THR A 181 -14.17 20.70 -12.82
C THR A 181 -13.79 20.83 -11.33
N ILE A 182 -14.66 20.38 -10.43
CA ILE A 182 -14.41 20.43 -8.98
C ILE A 182 -13.25 19.50 -8.59
N ASP A 183 -13.16 18.31 -9.18
CA ASP A 183 -12.10 17.34 -8.86
C ASP A 183 -10.73 17.81 -9.36
N GLY A 184 -10.67 18.31 -10.60
CA GLY A 184 -9.45 18.88 -11.17
C GLY A 184 -8.94 20.11 -10.41
N LEU A 185 -9.84 21.00 -9.98
CA LEU A 185 -9.48 22.15 -9.14
C LEU A 185 -9.01 21.72 -7.73
N LYS A 186 -9.65 20.72 -7.12
CA LYS A 186 -9.19 20.16 -5.83
C LYS A 186 -7.80 19.54 -5.95
N ALA A 187 -7.56 18.72 -6.98
CA ALA A 187 -6.26 18.10 -7.24
C ALA A 187 -5.17 19.15 -7.48
N THR A 188 -5.44 20.14 -8.34
CA THR A 188 -4.54 21.28 -8.61
C THR A 188 -4.19 22.05 -7.34
N LYS A 189 -5.19 22.37 -6.51
CA LYS A 189 -4.97 23.07 -5.23
C LYS A 189 -4.12 22.23 -4.27
N ASN A 190 -4.38 20.92 -4.19
CA ASN A 190 -3.64 20.02 -3.31
C ASN A 190 -2.17 19.90 -3.72
N PHE A 191 -1.89 19.74 -5.03
CA PHE A 191 -0.53 19.72 -5.57
C PHE A 191 0.25 20.98 -5.18
N LEU A 192 -0.34 22.16 -5.39
CA LEU A 192 0.30 23.45 -5.08
C LEU A 192 0.50 23.66 -3.57
N HIS A 193 -0.38 23.11 -2.72
CA HIS A 193 -0.26 23.19 -1.27
C HIS A 193 0.84 22.26 -0.71
N CYS A 194 1.07 21.10 -1.34
CA CYS A 194 2.13 20.16 -0.94
C CYS A 194 3.52 20.56 -1.45
N LEU A 195 3.60 21.33 -2.53
CA LEU A 195 4.85 21.79 -3.14
C LEU A 195 5.69 22.63 -2.15
N GLY A 196 6.96 22.26 -1.95
CA GLY A 196 7.85 22.98 -1.03
C GLY A 196 7.77 22.55 0.43
N ARG A 197 6.87 21.63 0.80
CA ARG A 197 6.69 21.20 2.21
C ARG A 197 7.89 20.42 2.77
N TYR A 198 8.44 19.51 1.96
CA TYR A 198 9.62 18.70 2.31
C TYR A 198 10.70 18.69 1.21
N GLY A 199 10.39 19.22 0.01
CA GLY A 199 11.26 19.22 -1.16
C GLY A 199 10.67 20.05 -2.31
N ASN A 200 11.33 20.03 -3.46
CA ASN A 200 10.95 20.77 -4.67
C ASN A 200 9.76 20.16 -5.46
N THR A 201 9.20 19.05 -4.99
CA THR A 201 8.00 18.38 -5.53
C THR A 201 6.99 18.17 -4.40
N PRO A 202 5.71 17.89 -4.71
CA PRO A 202 4.69 17.62 -3.69
C PRO A 202 4.66 16.16 -3.22
N PHE A 203 5.66 15.34 -3.58
CA PHE A 203 5.65 13.89 -3.37
C PHE A 203 6.74 13.44 -2.40
N LEU A 204 6.47 12.34 -1.71
CA LEU A 204 7.44 11.56 -0.94
C LEU A 204 7.26 10.08 -1.31
N PHE A 205 8.32 9.29 -1.14
CA PHE A 205 8.30 7.85 -1.32
C PHE A 205 8.88 7.17 -0.06
N PRO A 206 8.21 6.15 0.51
CA PRO A 206 8.73 5.42 1.66
C PRO A 206 9.98 4.63 1.27
N LEU A 207 11.04 4.73 2.08
CA LEU A 207 12.20 3.84 1.93
C LEU A 207 11.74 2.38 2.08
N TYR A 208 12.34 1.47 1.32
CA TYR A 208 11.94 0.06 1.16
C TYR A 208 10.58 -0.16 0.45
N GLY A 209 9.86 0.90 0.08
CA GLY A 209 8.71 0.85 -0.81
C GLY A 209 7.34 0.87 -0.11
N GLN A 210 6.28 0.91 -0.91
CA GLN A 210 4.90 1.12 -0.43
C GLN A 210 4.38 -0.02 0.46
N GLY A 211 4.96 -1.23 0.35
CA GLY A 211 4.63 -2.39 1.20
C GLY A 211 4.97 -2.22 2.69
N GLU A 212 5.74 -1.19 3.06
CA GLU A 212 5.96 -0.83 4.46
C GLU A 212 4.73 -0.16 5.09
N LEU A 213 3.86 0.50 4.30
CA LEU A 213 2.72 1.24 4.86
C LEU A 213 1.70 0.35 5.58
N PRO A 214 1.25 -0.80 5.01
CA PRO A 214 0.38 -1.72 5.76
C PRO A 214 1.04 -2.25 7.03
N GLN A 215 2.35 -2.54 6.98
CA GLN A 215 3.10 -3.06 8.13
C GLN A 215 3.19 -2.03 9.28
N CYS A 216 3.34 -0.74 8.97
CA CYS A 216 3.30 0.34 9.96
C CYS A 216 1.98 0.39 10.73
N PHE A 217 0.84 0.26 10.04
CA PHE A 217 -0.48 0.23 10.69
C PHE A 217 -0.73 -1.11 11.41
N CYS A 218 -0.31 -2.24 10.84
CA CYS A 218 -0.34 -3.53 11.54
C CYS A 218 0.45 -3.50 12.86
N ARG A 219 1.62 -2.83 12.88
CA ARG A 219 2.39 -2.61 14.10
C ARG A 219 1.63 -1.74 15.12
N MET A 220 0.96 -0.67 14.68
CA MET A 220 0.14 0.17 15.57
C MET A 220 -0.97 -0.67 16.23
N CYS A 221 -1.69 -1.46 15.44
CA CYS A 221 -2.68 -2.40 15.95
C CYS A 221 -2.09 -3.41 16.96
N ALA A 222 -0.94 -4.03 16.66
CA ALA A 222 -0.31 -4.97 17.57
C ALA A 222 0.13 -4.34 18.91
N VAL A 223 0.59 -3.08 18.89
CA VAL A 223 0.97 -2.32 20.09
C VAL A 223 -0.22 -2.08 21.02
N PHE A 224 -1.43 -1.92 20.48
CA PHE A 224 -2.66 -1.74 21.24
C PHE A 224 -3.44 -3.05 21.50
N GLY A 225 -2.75 -4.21 21.37
CA GLY A 225 -3.29 -5.52 21.75
C GLY A 225 -3.97 -6.32 20.64
N GLY A 226 -3.91 -5.85 19.39
CA GLY A 226 -4.35 -6.64 18.23
C GLY A 226 -3.51 -7.91 18.02
N ILE A 227 -4.18 -9.05 17.83
CA ILE A 227 -3.52 -10.35 17.58
C ILE A 227 -3.38 -10.57 16.06
N TYR A 228 -2.20 -11.03 15.65
CA TYR A 228 -1.83 -11.20 14.24
C TYR A 228 -1.50 -12.65 13.88
N CYS A 229 -2.14 -13.17 12.82
CA CYS A 229 -1.88 -14.52 12.31
C CYS A 229 -1.64 -14.51 10.78
N LEU A 230 -0.38 -14.61 10.36
CA LEU A 230 -0.01 -14.90 8.96
C LEU A 230 -0.01 -16.42 8.70
N ARG A 231 -0.26 -16.81 7.44
CA ARG A 231 -0.49 -18.21 7.01
C ARG A 231 -1.73 -18.82 7.66
N HIS A 232 -2.72 -17.98 7.98
CA HIS A 232 -3.93 -18.34 8.73
C HIS A 232 -5.17 -17.98 7.92
N SER A 233 -5.60 -18.91 7.07
CA SER A 233 -6.81 -18.71 6.24
C SER A 233 -8.10 -19.00 7.01
N ILE A 234 -9.17 -18.31 6.62
CA ILE A 234 -10.53 -18.54 7.11
C ILE A 234 -11.31 -19.35 6.07
N GLN A 235 -12.02 -20.39 6.49
CA GLN A 235 -12.79 -21.24 5.58
C GLN A 235 -14.19 -20.67 5.28
N CYS A 236 -14.88 -20.14 6.31
CA CYS A 236 -16.20 -19.53 6.14
C CYS A 236 -16.53 -18.48 7.23
N LEU A 237 -17.53 -17.66 6.91
CA LEU A 237 -18.32 -16.88 7.87
C LEU A 237 -19.49 -17.73 8.34
N VAL A 238 -19.84 -17.67 9.64
CA VAL A 238 -20.97 -18.38 10.24
C VAL A 238 -22.09 -17.38 10.53
N VAL A 239 -23.25 -17.60 9.91
CA VAL A 239 -24.39 -16.68 9.92
C VAL A 239 -25.56 -17.33 10.64
N ASP A 240 -26.19 -16.59 11.56
CA ASP A 240 -27.42 -17.02 12.20
C ASP A 240 -28.63 -16.75 11.29
N LYS A 241 -29.45 -17.78 11.05
CA LYS A 241 -30.58 -17.74 10.11
C LYS A 241 -31.73 -16.84 10.56
N GLU A 242 -31.89 -16.62 11.87
CA GLU A 242 -32.99 -15.81 12.41
C GLU A 242 -32.69 -14.31 12.34
N SER A 243 -31.49 -13.91 12.75
CA SER A 243 -31.05 -12.51 12.77
C SER A 243 -30.38 -12.04 11.48
N GLY A 244 -29.93 -12.96 10.63
CA GLY A 244 -29.18 -12.68 9.41
C GLY A 244 -27.80 -12.07 9.66
N LYS A 245 -27.26 -12.18 10.88
CA LYS A 245 -25.95 -11.64 11.28
C LYS A 245 -24.87 -12.72 11.28
N CYS A 246 -23.64 -12.30 10.99
CA CYS A 246 -22.46 -13.14 11.19
C CYS A 246 -22.12 -13.19 12.69
N ASN A 247 -21.92 -14.38 13.24
CA ASN A 247 -21.58 -14.59 14.65
C ASN A 247 -20.12 -15.02 14.84
N ALA A 248 -19.55 -15.71 13.85
CA ALA A 248 -18.22 -16.30 13.95
C ALA A 248 -17.56 -16.49 12.58
N VAL A 249 -16.27 -16.82 12.61
CA VAL A 249 -15.56 -17.48 11.51
C VAL A 249 -15.17 -18.90 11.92
N ILE A 250 -14.98 -19.77 10.93
CA ILE A 250 -14.26 -21.04 11.11
C ILE A 250 -12.93 -20.94 10.36
N ASP A 251 -11.83 -21.11 11.07
CA ASP A 251 -10.50 -21.05 10.50
C ASP A 251 -10.07 -22.35 9.81
N HIS A 252 -8.87 -22.36 9.22
CA HIS A 252 -8.36 -23.54 8.53
C HIS A 252 -7.94 -24.72 9.42
N PHE A 253 -7.89 -24.54 10.74
CA PHE A 253 -7.73 -25.62 11.73
C PHE A 253 -9.09 -26.17 12.20
N GLY A 254 -10.20 -25.57 11.77
CA GLY A 254 -11.55 -25.90 12.25
C GLY A 254 -11.91 -25.21 13.58
N GLN A 255 -11.11 -24.25 14.05
CA GLN A 255 -11.42 -23.46 15.24
C GLN A 255 -12.51 -22.44 14.90
N ARG A 256 -13.60 -22.47 15.67
CA ARG A 256 -14.62 -21.42 15.66
C ARG A 256 -14.16 -20.22 16.49
N ILE A 257 -14.22 -19.02 15.90
CA ILE A 257 -13.82 -17.76 16.53
C ILE A 257 -14.97 -16.76 16.40
N ASN A 258 -15.56 -16.37 17.54
CA ASN A 258 -16.72 -15.48 17.60
C ASN A 258 -16.29 -14.00 17.47
N SER A 259 -17.12 -13.16 16.84
CA SER A 259 -16.91 -11.71 16.77
C SER A 259 -18.21 -10.95 16.51
N LYS A 260 -18.21 -9.64 16.83
CA LYS A 260 -19.32 -8.71 16.57
C LYS A 260 -19.24 -8.13 15.16
N HIS A 261 -18.02 -7.84 14.69
CA HIS A 261 -17.74 -7.22 13.40
C HIS A 261 -16.68 -8.01 12.63
N PHE A 262 -16.85 -8.08 11.30
CA PHE A 262 -15.96 -8.82 10.40
C PHE A 262 -15.61 -7.91 9.23
N LEU A 263 -14.35 -7.50 9.08
CA LEU A 263 -13.88 -6.82 7.89
C LEU A 263 -13.16 -7.83 6.98
N VAL A 264 -13.51 -7.84 5.69
CA VAL A 264 -12.97 -8.80 4.73
C VAL A 264 -12.56 -8.07 3.45
N GLU A 265 -11.32 -8.27 3.00
CA GLU A 265 -10.85 -7.77 1.71
C GLU A 265 -11.49 -8.54 0.54
N ASP A 266 -11.83 -7.84 -0.54
CA ASP A 266 -12.54 -8.37 -1.72
C ASP A 266 -12.04 -9.74 -2.22
N SER A 267 -10.72 -9.97 -2.28
CA SER A 267 -10.15 -11.22 -2.81
C SER A 267 -10.44 -12.47 -1.99
N TYR A 268 -10.87 -12.30 -0.73
CA TYR A 268 -11.28 -13.38 0.16
C TYR A 268 -12.75 -13.80 -0.04
N PHE A 269 -13.57 -13.08 -0.79
CA PHE A 269 -14.92 -13.53 -1.12
C PHE A 269 -14.93 -14.55 -2.26
N SER A 270 -15.86 -15.50 -2.19
CA SER A 270 -16.04 -16.54 -3.20
C SER A 270 -16.72 -16.00 -4.47
N GLU A 271 -16.54 -16.70 -5.58
CA GLU A 271 -17.09 -16.29 -6.89
C GLU A 271 -18.62 -16.19 -6.90
N SER A 272 -19.31 -16.97 -6.08
CA SER A 272 -20.76 -16.88 -5.90
C SER A 272 -21.16 -15.56 -5.20
N THR A 273 -20.48 -15.20 -4.11
CA THR A 273 -20.67 -13.91 -3.42
C THR A 273 -20.40 -12.73 -4.34
N CYS A 274 -19.36 -12.81 -5.20
CA CYS A 274 -18.97 -11.73 -6.10
C CYS A 274 -19.63 -11.78 -7.50
N SER A 275 -20.60 -12.67 -7.75
CA SER A 275 -21.10 -12.94 -9.11
C SER A 275 -21.82 -11.77 -9.81
N HIS A 276 -22.27 -10.74 -9.08
CA HIS A 276 -22.79 -9.48 -9.63
C HIS A 276 -21.77 -8.32 -9.61
N VAL A 277 -20.55 -8.54 -9.12
CA VAL A 277 -19.54 -7.50 -9.00
C VAL A 277 -18.85 -7.26 -10.34
N GLN A 278 -18.89 -6.01 -10.81
CA GLN A 278 -18.18 -5.58 -12.01
C GLN A 278 -16.87 -4.92 -11.61
N TYR A 279 -15.79 -5.69 -11.67
CA TYR A 279 -14.45 -5.20 -11.37
C TYR A 279 -13.88 -4.36 -12.51
N ARG A 280 -13.07 -3.37 -12.16
CA ARG A 280 -12.12 -2.72 -13.07
C ARG A 280 -10.78 -3.46 -12.98
N GLN A 281 -9.86 -3.18 -13.89
CA GLN A 281 -8.51 -3.76 -13.86
C GLN A 281 -7.47 -2.62 -13.94
N ILE A 282 -6.30 -2.84 -13.34
CA ILE A 282 -5.13 -1.96 -13.36
C ILE A 282 -4.05 -2.67 -14.16
N SER A 283 -3.53 -2.02 -15.18
CA SER A 283 -2.38 -2.50 -15.96
C SER A 283 -1.11 -2.04 -15.26
N ARG A 284 -0.25 -2.99 -14.89
CA ARG A 284 1.01 -2.76 -14.17
C ARG A 284 2.18 -3.34 -14.94
N ALA A 285 3.27 -2.58 -14.99
CA ALA A 285 4.57 -3.10 -15.35
C ALA A 285 5.63 -2.76 -14.30
N VAL A 286 6.61 -3.64 -14.14
CA VAL A 286 7.78 -3.47 -13.28
C VAL A 286 9.02 -3.78 -14.11
N LEU A 287 9.89 -2.78 -14.30
CA LEU A 287 11.12 -2.89 -15.08
C LEU A 287 12.33 -2.70 -14.16
N ILE A 288 13.40 -3.45 -14.42
CA ILE A 288 14.74 -3.17 -13.91
C ILE A 288 15.55 -2.61 -15.07
N THR A 289 16.06 -1.38 -14.94
CA THR A 289 16.85 -0.70 -15.99
C THR A 289 18.25 -0.34 -15.52
N ASP A 290 19.19 -0.15 -16.46
CA ASP A 290 20.60 0.17 -16.18
C ASP A 290 20.90 1.66 -15.94
N ARG A 291 19.99 2.56 -16.34
CA ARG A 291 20.07 4.02 -16.12
C ARG A 291 18.69 4.67 -16.02
N SER A 292 18.67 5.94 -15.60
CA SER A 292 17.49 6.79 -15.57
C SER A 292 17.02 7.17 -16.97
N VAL A 293 15.70 7.32 -17.15
CA VAL A 293 15.05 7.89 -18.35
C VAL A 293 15.56 9.29 -18.69
N LEU A 294 15.97 10.07 -17.69
CA LEU A 294 16.55 11.41 -17.88
C LEU A 294 17.96 11.46 -17.31
N LYS A 295 18.96 11.46 -18.20
CA LYS A 295 20.37 11.59 -17.82
C LYS A 295 20.64 12.95 -17.19
N THR A 296 20.90 12.98 -15.88
CA THR A 296 21.33 14.19 -15.15
C THR A 296 22.68 13.98 -14.47
N ASN A 297 23.23 15.04 -13.87
CA ASN A 297 24.47 14.97 -13.08
C ASN A 297 24.32 14.20 -11.75
N SER A 298 23.10 13.82 -11.36
CA SER A 298 22.80 13.09 -10.12
C SER A 298 22.02 11.82 -10.44
N ASP A 299 22.63 10.68 -10.19
CA ASP A 299 22.03 9.36 -10.40
C ASP A 299 20.96 9.03 -9.34
N GLN A 300 21.09 9.53 -8.11
CA GLN A 300 20.13 9.30 -7.03
C GLN A 300 18.93 10.27 -7.10
N GLN A 301 18.03 10.05 -8.06
CA GLN A 301 16.76 10.79 -8.19
C GLN A 301 15.54 9.85 -8.13
N ILE A 302 14.40 10.41 -7.71
CA ILE A 302 13.09 9.78 -7.78
C ILE A 302 12.24 10.63 -8.71
N SER A 303 11.72 10.03 -9.77
CA SER A 303 11.05 10.77 -10.85
C SER A 303 9.66 10.22 -11.11
N ILE A 304 8.72 11.11 -11.43
CA ILE A 304 7.39 10.78 -11.92
C ILE A 304 7.19 11.42 -13.30
N LEU A 305 6.80 10.61 -14.26
CA LEU A 305 6.46 10.99 -15.63
C LEU A 305 5.03 10.55 -15.91
N THR A 306 4.25 11.42 -16.56
CA THR A 306 2.92 11.08 -17.07
C THR A 306 2.98 11.10 -18.58
N VAL A 307 2.55 10.00 -19.21
CA VAL A 307 2.43 9.85 -20.66
C VAL A 307 0.94 9.75 -20.98
N PRO A 308 0.30 10.83 -21.45
CA PRO A 308 -1.11 10.80 -21.83
C PRO A 308 -1.39 9.81 -22.97
N GLY A 309 -2.63 9.33 -23.03
CA GLY A 309 -3.07 8.43 -24.09
C GLY A 309 -3.05 9.12 -25.46
N GLU A 310 -2.43 8.48 -26.45
CA GLU A 310 -2.35 9.01 -27.82
C GLU A 310 -3.60 8.62 -28.65
N GLU A 311 -4.29 7.54 -28.28
CA GLU A 311 -5.49 7.04 -28.98
C GLU A 311 -6.77 7.24 -28.15
N PRO A 312 -7.94 7.43 -28.80
CA PRO A 312 -9.22 7.42 -28.11
C PRO A 312 -9.40 6.12 -27.31
N GLN A 313 -9.89 6.23 -26.07
CA GLN A 313 -10.04 5.13 -25.10
C GLN A 313 -8.73 4.64 -24.44
N THR A 314 -7.55 5.19 -24.75
CA THR A 314 -6.35 4.92 -23.95
C THR A 314 -6.27 5.83 -22.72
N PHE A 315 -5.82 5.30 -21.58
CA PHE A 315 -5.65 6.06 -20.34
C PHE A 315 -4.22 6.58 -20.21
N ALA A 316 -4.05 7.69 -19.50
CA ALA A 316 -2.72 8.22 -19.20
C ALA A 316 -1.91 7.22 -18.36
N VAL A 317 -0.73 6.86 -18.85
CA VAL A 317 0.22 5.98 -18.16
C VAL A 317 1.10 6.81 -17.25
N ARG A 318 1.14 6.45 -15.96
CA ARG A 318 2.11 6.98 -15.01
C ARG A 318 3.33 6.08 -14.98
N VAL A 319 4.51 6.70 -15.02
CA VAL A 319 5.81 6.06 -14.90
C VAL A 319 6.49 6.63 -13.65
N ILE A 320 6.84 5.78 -12.69
CA ILE A 320 7.57 6.15 -11.48
C ILE A 320 8.92 5.44 -11.52
N GLU A 321 10.01 6.21 -11.48
CA GLU A 321 11.38 5.72 -11.47
C GLU A 321 11.99 5.87 -10.08
N LEU A 322 12.55 4.77 -9.57
CA LEU A 322 13.16 4.66 -8.25
C LEU A 322 14.66 4.31 -8.40
N CYS A 323 15.54 5.20 -7.95
CA CYS A 323 16.97 4.91 -7.82
C CYS A 323 17.29 4.08 -6.56
N SER A 324 18.52 3.54 -6.49
CA SER A 324 18.96 2.67 -5.39
C SER A 324 18.86 3.28 -3.97
N SER A 325 18.88 4.60 -3.81
CA SER A 325 18.73 5.25 -2.50
C SER A 325 17.33 5.11 -1.86
N THR A 326 16.33 4.71 -2.64
CA THR A 326 15.00 4.30 -2.11
C THR A 326 15.03 2.96 -1.38
N MET A 327 16.14 2.22 -1.49
CA MET A 327 16.33 0.86 -1.00
C MET A 327 15.43 -0.20 -1.68
N THR A 328 14.84 0.09 -2.85
CA THR A 328 14.00 -0.87 -3.60
C THR A 328 14.73 -1.63 -4.71
N CYS A 329 15.96 -1.23 -5.07
CA CYS A 329 16.78 -1.88 -6.11
C CYS A 329 18.28 -1.83 -5.78
N MET A 330 19.08 -2.62 -6.49
CA MET A 330 20.53 -2.65 -6.32
C MET A 330 21.23 -1.45 -6.98
N LYS A 331 22.43 -1.11 -6.50
CA LYS A 331 23.25 -0.05 -7.10
C LYS A 331 23.53 -0.34 -8.59
N GLY A 332 23.53 0.71 -9.40
CA GLY A 332 23.67 0.59 -10.86
C GLY A 332 22.38 0.11 -11.57
N THR A 333 21.25 0.06 -10.86
CA THR A 333 19.94 -0.21 -11.46
C THR A 333 18.88 0.76 -10.96
N TYR A 334 17.81 0.93 -11.74
CA TYR A 334 16.60 1.63 -11.36
C TYR A 334 15.42 0.66 -11.40
N LEU A 335 14.46 0.85 -10.49
CA LEU A 335 13.19 0.15 -10.50
C LEU A 335 12.13 1.09 -11.07
N VAL A 336 11.61 0.77 -12.26
CA VAL A 336 10.59 1.58 -12.94
C VAL A 336 9.24 0.88 -12.85
N HIS A 337 8.24 1.60 -12.36
CA HIS A 337 6.85 1.16 -12.30
C HIS A 337 6.00 1.91 -13.32
N LEU A 338 5.30 1.19 -14.19
CA LEU A 338 4.28 1.77 -15.07
C LEU A 338 2.88 1.39 -14.57
N THR A 339 1.90 2.29 -14.72
CA THR A 339 0.52 2.08 -14.25
C THR A 339 -0.49 2.88 -15.06
N CYS A 340 -1.57 2.22 -15.48
CA CYS A 340 -2.80 2.86 -15.96
C CYS A 340 -4.03 1.99 -15.63
N THR A 341 -5.23 2.55 -15.77
CA THR A 341 -6.45 1.75 -15.87
C THR A 341 -6.33 0.84 -17.09
N SER A 342 -6.68 -0.44 -16.96
CA SER A 342 -6.57 -1.37 -18.09
C SER A 342 -7.61 -1.10 -19.17
N CYS A 343 -7.20 -1.26 -20.42
CA CYS A 343 -8.11 -1.43 -21.56
C CYS A 343 -8.05 -2.88 -22.06
N GLN A 344 -6.86 -3.48 -22.08
CA GLN A 344 -6.61 -4.85 -22.52
C GLN A 344 -5.68 -5.57 -21.52
N THR A 345 -4.74 -6.40 -22.00
CA THR A 345 -3.68 -6.91 -21.12
C THR A 345 -2.72 -5.80 -20.72
N ALA A 346 -2.06 -5.97 -19.57
CA ALA A 346 -1.10 -4.99 -19.07
C ALA A 346 0.11 -4.79 -20.00
N ARG A 347 0.44 -5.78 -20.82
CA ARG A 347 1.47 -5.63 -21.85
C ARG A 347 0.96 -4.81 -23.03
N GLU A 348 -0.21 -5.11 -23.58
CA GLU A 348 -0.79 -4.34 -24.69
C GLU A 348 -0.97 -2.86 -24.33
N ASP A 349 -1.40 -2.57 -23.09
CA ASP A 349 -1.60 -1.20 -22.61
C ASP A 349 -0.29 -0.42 -22.36
N LEU A 350 0.82 -1.10 -22.00
CA LEU A 350 2.04 -0.44 -21.48
C LEU A 350 3.28 -0.59 -22.37
N GLU A 351 3.39 -1.68 -23.14
CA GLU A 351 4.53 -1.95 -24.05
C GLU A 351 4.81 -0.78 -25.01
N PRO A 352 3.81 -0.06 -25.59
CA PRO A 352 4.09 1.11 -26.43
C PRO A 352 4.85 2.22 -25.68
N VAL A 353 4.53 2.45 -24.40
CA VAL A 353 5.24 3.44 -23.55
C VAL A 353 6.62 2.92 -23.17
N VAL A 354 6.75 1.62 -22.89
CA VAL A 354 8.04 0.99 -22.60
C VAL A 354 9.00 1.10 -23.79
N GLN A 355 8.57 0.78 -25.02
CA GLN A 355 9.37 0.93 -26.23
C GLN A 355 9.68 2.39 -26.58
N LYS A 356 8.80 3.33 -26.20
CA LYS A 356 9.04 4.77 -26.37
C LYS A 356 10.17 5.27 -25.48
N LEU A 357 10.26 4.80 -24.23
CA LEU A 357 11.22 5.27 -23.22
C LEU A 357 12.52 4.45 -23.15
N PHE A 358 12.45 3.15 -23.45
CA PHE A 358 13.53 2.18 -23.18
C PHE A 358 13.85 1.32 -24.40
N ILE A 359 14.93 0.54 -24.33
CA ILE A 359 15.19 -0.58 -25.26
C ILE A 359 15.51 -1.87 -24.49
N PRO A 360 15.21 -3.07 -25.01
CA PRO A 360 15.70 -4.32 -24.43
C PRO A 360 17.23 -4.38 -24.39
N TYR A 361 17.82 -4.98 -23.36
CA TYR A 361 19.25 -5.27 -23.36
C TYR A 361 19.61 -6.28 -24.46
N THR A 362 20.66 -5.98 -25.23
CA THR A 362 21.28 -6.93 -26.18
C THR A 362 22.80 -6.85 -26.11
N GLU A 363 23.51 -7.97 -26.28
CA GLU A 363 24.99 -7.99 -26.22
C GLU A 363 25.62 -7.25 -27.40
N MET A 364 24.97 -7.25 -28.56
CA MET A 364 25.47 -6.59 -29.78
C MET A 364 25.47 -5.05 -29.68
N GLU A 365 24.68 -4.47 -28.78
CA GLU A 365 24.63 -3.02 -28.57
C GLU A 365 25.65 -2.52 -27.54
N ILE A 366 26.41 -3.41 -26.89
CA ILE A 366 27.48 -3.01 -25.95
C ILE A 366 28.58 -2.21 -26.68
N GLU A 367 28.81 -2.49 -27.97
CA GLU A 367 29.80 -1.81 -28.81
C GLU A 367 29.34 -0.43 -29.33
N ASN A 368 28.04 -0.11 -29.22
CA ASN A 368 27.49 1.19 -29.61
C ASN A 368 27.28 2.08 -28.37
N GLU A 369 28.14 3.07 -28.17
CA GLU A 369 27.97 4.08 -27.09
C GLU A 369 26.78 5.04 -27.35
N ASP A 370 26.25 5.08 -28.57
CA ASP A 370 25.15 5.98 -29.02
C ASP A 370 23.75 5.56 -28.54
N VAL A 371 23.64 4.60 -27.62
CA VAL A 371 22.34 4.15 -27.07
C VAL A 371 21.78 5.19 -26.09
N GLU A 372 21.03 6.14 -26.64
CA GLU A 372 20.44 7.30 -25.92
C GLU A 372 19.41 6.88 -24.85
N LYS A 373 18.68 5.77 -25.06
CA LYS A 373 17.68 5.23 -24.13
C LYS A 373 18.30 4.35 -23.03
N PRO A 374 17.65 4.16 -21.86
CA PRO A 374 18.05 3.15 -20.89
C PRO A 374 17.72 1.74 -21.39
N ARG A 375 18.54 0.75 -20.98
CA ARG A 375 18.34 -0.66 -21.30
C ARG A 375 17.50 -1.33 -20.23
N ILE A 376 16.49 -2.10 -20.65
CA ILE A 376 15.70 -2.99 -19.80
C ILE A 376 16.49 -4.27 -19.59
N LEU A 377 16.80 -4.58 -18.33
CA LEU A 377 17.46 -5.83 -17.93
C LEU A 377 16.43 -6.93 -17.68
N TRP A 378 15.29 -6.57 -17.09
CA TRP A 378 14.17 -7.45 -16.75
C TRP A 378 12.86 -6.68 -16.76
N ALA A 379 11.77 -7.32 -17.17
CA ALA A 379 10.42 -6.76 -17.18
C ALA A 379 9.37 -7.79 -16.72
N LEU A 380 8.38 -7.31 -15.97
CA LEU A 380 7.16 -8.02 -15.61
C LEU A 380 5.96 -7.16 -15.97
N TYR A 381 4.96 -7.75 -16.62
CA TYR A 381 3.64 -7.17 -16.85
C TYR A 381 2.56 -8.03 -16.20
N PHE A 382 1.55 -7.41 -15.61
CA PHE A 382 0.37 -8.11 -15.07
C PHE A 382 -0.82 -7.15 -14.91
N ASN A 383 -2.03 -7.69 -15.04
CA ASN A 383 -3.25 -6.99 -14.64
C ASN A 383 -3.57 -7.30 -13.17
N MET A 384 -3.93 -6.28 -12.40
CA MET A 384 -4.44 -6.40 -11.02
C MET A 384 -5.91 -5.97 -10.97
N ARG A 385 -6.74 -6.68 -10.20
CA ARG A 385 -8.13 -6.31 -9.93
C ARG A 385 -8.23 -4.97 -9.19
N ASP A 386 -9.00 -4.04 -9.74
CA ASP A 386 -9.47 -2.83 -9.08
C ASP A 386 -10.91 -3.07 -8.59
N SER A 387 -11.04 -3.38 -7.30
CA SER A 387 -12.32 -3.49 -6.57
C SER A 387 -12.72 -2.19 -5.86
N SER A 388 -11.99 -1.09 -6.08
CA SER A 388 -12.32 0.19 -5.46
C SER A 388 -13.60 0.78 -6.04
N GLY A 389 -14.40 1.44 -5.18
CA GLY A 389 -15.68 2.04 -5.57
C GLY A 389 -16.81 1.04 -5.86
N VAL A 390 -16.60 -0.28 -5.68
CA VAL A 390 -17.66 -1.27 -5.72
C VAL A 390 -18.62 -1.04 -4.54
N SER A 391 -19.93 -0.97 -4.83
CA SER A 391 -20.94 -0.84 -3.78
C SER A 391 -21.12 -2.16 -3.04
N ARG A 392 -21.33 -2.09 -1.72
CA ARG A 392 -21.71 -3.22 -0.86
C ARG A 392 -22.83 -4.08 -1.48
N ASN A 393 -23.80 -3.43 -2.11
CA ASN A 393 -25.00 -4.11 -2.64
C ASN A 393 -24.70 -4.98 -3.89
N CYS A 394 -23.49 -4.93 -4.44
CA CYS A 394 -23.05 -5.81 -5.52
C CYS A 394 -22.63 -7.21 -5.00
N TYR A 395 -22.35 -7.36 -3.71
CA TYR A 395 -22.01 -8.64 -3.10
C TYR A 395 -23.27 -9.37 -2.60
N ILE A 396 -23.41 -10.65 -2.95
CA ILE A 396 -24.60 -11.44 -2.66
C ILE A 396 -24.57 -11.97 -1.23
N ASN A 397 -25.71 -11.85 -0.54
CA ASN A 397 -26.00 -12.43 0.78
C ASN A 397 -25.02 -12.04 1.91
N LEU A 398 -24.37 -10.86 1.87
CA LEU A 398 -23.48 -10.43 2.96
C LEU A 398 -24.24 -9.95 4.21
N PRO A 399 -24.04 -10.58 5.39
CA PRO A 399 -24.61 -10.15 6.67
C PRO A 399 -24.26 -8.69 6.99
N PRO A 400 -25.15 -7.89 7.61
CA PRO A 400 -24.97 -6.45 7.77
C PRO A 400 -23.78 -6.03 8.64
N ASN A 401 -23.22 -6.95 9.43
CA ASN A 401 -22.02 -6.77 10.25
C ASN A 401 -20.73 -7.40 9.65
N VAL A 402 -20.80 -7.87 8.40
CA VAL A 402 -19.64 -8.22 7.57
C VAL A 402 -19.39 -7.07 6.61
N TYR A 403 -18.26 -6.38 6.74
CA TYR A 403 -17.85 -5.20 5.97
C TYR A 403 -16.83 -5.60 4.89
N VAL A 404 -16.70 -4.79 3.85
CA VAL A 404 -15.83 -5.08 2.69
C VAL A 404 -14.79 -3.98 2.53
N CYS A 405 -13.52 -4.36 2.39
CA CYS A 405 -12.47 -3.47 1.88
C CYS A 405 -12.10 -3.83 0.43
N SER A 406 -11.63 -2.84 -0.32
CA SER A 406 -11.11 -3.04 -1.67
C SER A 406 -9.60 -3.29 -1.68
N GLY A 407 -9.11 -3.91 -2.74
CA GLY A 407 -7.70 -3.85 -3.10
C GLY A 407 -7.24 -2.44 -3.51
N PRO A 408 -6.00 -2.32 -4.02
CA PRO A 408 -5.47 -1.07 -4.56
C PRO A 408 -6.34 -0.47 -5.67
N ASP A 409 -6.43 0.85 -5.70
CA ASP A 409 -7.03 1.61 -6.81
C ASP A 409 -5.96 2.13 -7.77
N CYS A 410 -6.37 2.57 -8.96
CA CYS A 410 -5.45 3.14 -9.94
C CYS A 410 -5.02 4.61 -9.63
N GLY A 411 -5.37 5.18 -8.48
CA GLY A 411 -4.94 6.49 -8.01
C GLY A 411 -3.42 6.62 -7.82
N LEU A 412 -2.92 7.85 -7.68
CA LEU A 412 -1.49 8.11 -7.42
C LEU A 412 -1.15 8.05 -5.91
N GLY A 413 -2.11 8.39 -5.06
CA GLY A 413 -1.97 8.38 -3.60
C GLY A 413 -3.03 7.50 -2.95
N ASN A 414 -2.87 7.24 -1.66
CA ASN A 414 -3.65 6.26 -0.90
C ASN A 414 -5.00 6.81 -0.37
N ASP A 415 -5.52 7.87 -0.99
CA ASP A 415 -6.73 8.59 -0.60
C ASP A 415 -7.95 7.65 -0.46
N ASN A 416 -8.07 6.68 -1.38
CA ASN A 416 -9.15 5.70 -1.36
C ASN A 416 -9.06 4.78 -0.12
N ALA A 417 -7.87 4.25 0.16
CA ALA A 417 -7.60 3.36 1.28
C ALA A 417 -7.87 4.03 2.64
N VAL A 418 -7.43 5.28 2.81
CA VAL A 418 -7.68 6.04 4.05
C VAL A 418 -9.18 6.33 4.22
N LYS A 419 -9.85 6.84 3.17
CA LYS A 419 -11.27 7.22 3.24
C LYS A 419 -12.20 6.04 3.48
N GLN A 420 -11.92 4.86 2.89
CA GLN A 420 -12.74 3.68 3.15
C GLN A 420 -12.54 3.17 4.58
N ALA A 421 -11.31 3.15 5.10
CA ALA A 421 -11.02 2.73 6.47
C ALA A 421 -11.66 3.67 7.50
N GLU A 422 -11.59 4.98 7.29
CA GLU A 422 -12.24 6.01 8.13
C GLU A 422 -13.77 5.87 8.10
N ALA A 423 -14.36 5.74 6.92
CA ALA A 423 -15.81 5.60 6.77
C ALA A 423 -16.35 4.31 7.42
N LEU A 424 -15.62 3.19 7.28
CA LEU A 424 -15.96 1.92 7.92
C LEU A 424 -15.79 1.99 9.44
N PHE A 425 -14.72 2.63 9.93
CA PHE A 425 -14.53 2.85 11.37
C PHE A 425 -15.68 3.68 11.95
N GLN A 426 -16.01 4.82 11.35
CA GLN A 426 -17.11 5.68 11.79
C GLN A 426 -18.49 5.04 11.63
N GLN A 427 -18.69 4.13 10.68
CA GLN A 427 -19.93 3.33 10.57
C GLN A 427 -20.13 2.38 11.78
N ILE A 428 -19.03 1.89 12.36
CA ILE A 428 -19.06 0.90 13.44
C ILE A 428 -18.94 1.57 14.82
N PHE A 429 -18.12 2.61 14.92
CA PHE A 429 -17.75 3.33 16.14
C PHE A 429 -17.95 4.85 15.98
N PRO A 430 -19.19 5.34 15.77
CA PRO A 430 -19.48 6.73 15.35
C PRO A 430 -19.16 7.83 16.37
N ASN A 431 -18.76 7.46 17.59
CA ASN A 431 -18.40 8.39 18.67
C ASN A 431 -16.90 8.30 19.05
N GLU A 432 -16.12 7.50 18.34
CA GLU A 432 -14.69 7.29 18.60
C GLU A 432 -13.83 8.13 17.64
N ASP A 433 -12.67 8.59 18.14
CA ASP A 433 -11.69 9.27 17.31
C ASP A 433 -10.98 8.28 16.37
N PHE A 434 -10.80 8.66 15.12
CA PHE A 434 -10.10 7.85 14.12
C PHE A 434 -8.57 8.01 14.26
N CYS A 435 -7.89 6.93 14.67
CA CYS A 435 -6.43 6.87 14.84
C CYS A 435 -5.81 8.04 15.66
N PRO A 436 -6.32 8.38 16.87
CA PRO A 436 -5.70 9.40 17.71
C PRO A 436 -4.26 8.99 18.09
N PRO A 437 -3.35 9.97 18.25
CA PRO A 437 -1.96 9.68 18.62
C PRO A 437 -1.89 8.86 19.92
N PRO A 438 -0.86 8.01 20.07
CA PRO A 438 -0.63 7.34 21.35
C PRO A 438 -0.41 8.39 22.45
N PRO A 439 -0.99 8.23 23.66
CA PRO A 439 -0.66 9.11 24.76
C PRO A 439 0.83 8.94 25.10
N ASN A 440 1.58 10.04 25.10
CA ASN A 440 2.99 10.01 25.49
C ASN A 440 3.07 9.82 27.02
N PRO A 441 3.71 8.75 27.54
CA PRO A 441 3.82 8.55 28.98
C PRO A 441 4.64 9.67 29.67
N GLU A 442 5.49 10.38 28.93
CA GLU A 442 6.26 11.52 29.47
C GLU A 442 5.42 12.81 29.66
N ASP A 443 4.23 12.89 29.04
CA ASP A 443 3.32 14.03 29.20
C ASP A 443 2.47 13.92 30.49
N VAL A 444 2.53 12.77 31.18
CA VAL A 444 1.82 12.55 32.45
C VAL A 444 2.62 13.17 33.59
N VAL A 445 2.22 14.36 34.02
CA VAL A 445 2.76 14.99 35.23
C VAL A 445 2.38 14.13 36.45
N ILE A 446 3.38 13.50 37.04
CA ILE A 446 3.25 12.79 38.33
C ILE A 446 3.41 13.84 39.43
N ASP A 447 2.33 14.19 40.11
CA ASP A 447 2.38 15.04 41.31
C ASP A 447 3.11 14.31 42.44
N GLU A 448 4.38 14.68 42.69
CA GLU A 448 5.22 14.12 43.77
C GLU A 448 4.65 14.39 45.18
N ASP A 449 3.70 15.33 45.33
CA ASP A 449 3.09 15.72 46.61
C ASP A 449 1.97 14.77 47.11
N SER A 450 1.75 13.62 46.46
CA SER A 450 0.76 12.61 46.89
C SER A 450 1.32 11.50 47.80
N SER A 451 2.50 11.70 48.42
CA SER A 451 3.16 10.72 49.29
C SER A 451 3.02 10.99 50.81
N HIS A 452 1.80 10.84 51.35
CA HIS A 452 1.60 10.60 52.78
C HIS A 452 1.02 9.18 53.00
N PRO A 453 1.85 8.19 53.37
CA PRO A 453 1.38 6.86 53.71
C PRO A 453 0.88 6.80 55.17
N GLU A 454 -0.43 6.78 55.38
CA GLU A 454 -0.98 6.23 56.62
C GLU A 454 -0.83 4.70 56.61
N ALA A 455 -0.27 4.17 57.70
CA ALA A 455 0.18 2.79 57.76
C ALA A 455 -0.95 1.79 58.04
N LEU A 456 -0.83 0.60 57.43
CA LEU A 456 -1.42 -0.63 57.96
C LEU A 456 -0.41 -1.77 57.79
N GLU A 457 -0.01 -2.34 58.93
CA GLU A 457 1.10 -3.29 59.04
C GLU A 457 0.76 -4.64 58.41
N SER A 458 1.77 -5.30 57.82
CA SER A 458 1.76 -6.75 57.64
C SER A 458 3.07 -7.36 58.16
N SER A 459 2.99 -8.59 58.64
CA SER A 459 3.84 -9.11 59.71
C SER A 459 5.22 -9.63 59.29
N VAL A 460 6.17 -9.44 60.20
CA VAL A 460 7.54 -9.98 60.20
C VAL A 460 7.56 -11.51 60.31
N LEU A 461 8.48 -12.18 59.61
CA LEU A 461 9.22 -13.39 60.04
C LEU A 461 10.61 -13.39 59.32
N PRO A 462 11.66 -14.09 59.83
CA PRO A 462 12.97 -13.43 60.02
C PRO A 462 14.18 -14.05 59.30
N LYS A 463 15.26 -13.27 59.20
CA LYS A 463 16.62 -13.72 58.82
C LYS A 463 17.32 -14.45 59.97
N PRO A 464 18.24 -15.37 59.64
CA PRO A 464 19.64 -15.29 60.13
C PRO A 464 20.64 -15.42 58.95
N ASN A 465 21.91 -15.02 59.02
CA ASN A 465 22.75 -14.55 60.14
C ASN A 465 23.64 -13.36 59.72
N THR A 466 24.01 -12.56 60.71
CA THR A 466 25.11 -11.58 60.71
C THR A 466 26.48 -12.25 60.83
N GLU A 467 27.52 -11.59 60.30
CA GLU A 467 28.79 -11.19 60.96
C GLU A 467 29.80 -10.75 59.88
N THR A 468 29.96 -9.46 59.57
CA THR A 468 30.68 -8.35 60.26
C THR A 468 32.12 -8.13 59.76
N LEU A 469 32.34 -6.92 59.19
CA LEU A 469 33.50 -6.02 59.40
C LEU A 469 34.89 -6.51 58.88
N LYS A 470 35.81 -5.69 58.35
CA LYS A 470 35.86 -4.21 58.22
C LYS A 470 36.96 -3.75 57.23
N GLU A 471 36.71 -2.59 56.61
CA GLU A 471 37.65 -1.45 56.34
C GLU A 471 38.98 -1.60 55.54
N THR A 472 39.09 -0.75 54.50
CA THR A 472 40.29 0.05 54.07
C THR A 472 41.48 -0.69 53.39
N THR A 473 42.28 -0.12 52.45
CA THR A 473 42.43 1.27 51.95
C THR A 473 43.08 1.36 50.54
N SER A 474 42.60 2.27 49.68
CA SER A 474 43.34 3.25 48.82
C SER A 474 44.42 2.90 47.74
N LEU A 475 44.43 3.72 46.67
CA LEU A 475 45.53 4.08 45.72
C LEU A 475 45.91 3.01 44.65
N THR A 476 46.31 3.31 43.39
CA THR A 476 46.64 4.59 42.69
C THR A 476 46.45 4.47 41.15
N LYS A 477 46.31 5.59 40.43
CA LYS A 477 46.54 5.71 38.96
C LYS A 477 48.05 5.68 38.62
N PRO A 478 48.41 5.44 37.33
CA PRO A 478 49.58 6.06 36.72
C PRO A 478 49.29 6.78 35.38
N GLU A 479 49.58 8.08 35.35
CA GLU A 479 50.21 8.82 34.24
C GLU A 479 51.62 9.14 34.78
N GLU A 480 52.71 9.41 34.06
CA GLU A 480 53.00 9.74 32.66
C GLU A 480 54.52 9.54 32.46
N SER A 481 55.05 9.37 31.24
CA SER A 481 56.40 9.86 30.90
C SER A 481 56.67 9.86 29.40
N SER A 482 57.13 11.00 28.91
CA SER A 482 57.65 11.25 27.57
C SER A 482 59.12 10.83 27.39
N GLU A 483 59.45 10.25 26.25
CA GLU A 483 60.71 10.46 25.50
C GLU A 483 60.48 10.16 24.00
#